data_AF-A0A940TNC4-F1
#
_entry.id   AF-A0A940TNC4-F1
#
_cell.length_a   1.000
_cell.length_b   1.000
_cell.length_c   1.000
_cell.angle_alpha   90.00
_cell.angle_beta   90.00
_cell.angle_gamma   90.00
#
_symmetry.space_group_name_H-M   'P 1'
#
loop_
_entity.id
_entity.type
_entity.pdbx_description
1 polymer ?
#
loop_
_entity_poly.entity_id
_entity_poly.type
_entity_poly.pdbx_seq_one_letter_code
_entity_poly.pdbx_strand_id
1 'polypeptide(L)'
;MEHMIHSVVCCVYQSPKVGESIIEDLSVKLRGHVKIVGQRLTELEAGPVEADYFIVPSNRAAEIVKQFRPQSRTMVSQFTLNFQKLPKLLILRAGTNCLVVAGSQETAEDAVRKLREFGFSWLNFYPYWPGNNAQVLETKIAITLGSSHLCPAYVSSIIDLGPRKLDIITLIKLCLDLGLPR
;
A
#
# COMPACT_ATOMS: atom_id res chain seq x y z
N MET A 1 -17.32 23.11 22.06
CA MET A 1 -17.95 21.89 21.54
C MET A 1 -16.84 20.93 21.19
N GLU A 2 -16.64 19.91 22.01
CA GLU A 2 -15.79 18.77 21.64
C GLU A 2 -16.47 18.07 20.46
N HIS A 3 -15.81 18.02 19.31
CA HIS A 3 -16.21 17.11 18.25
C HIS A 3 -15.96 15.69 18.77
N MET A 4 -17.02 14.99 19.20
CA MET A 4 -16.92 13.58 19.53
C MET A 4 -16.44 12.82 18.29
N ILE A 5 -15.33 12.10 18.44
CA ILE A 5 -14.82 11.20 17.41
C ILE A 5 -15.79 10.03 17.32
N HIS A 6 -16.70 10.08 16.34
CA HIS A 6 -17.73 9.05 16.17
C HIS A 6 -17.29 7.90 15.25
N SER A 7 -16.20 8.05 14.49
CA SER A 7 -15.80 7.07 13.49
C SER A 7 -14.43 6.45 13.75
N VAL A 8 -14.36 5.13 13.62
CA VAL A 8 -13.15 4.32 13.69
C VAL A 8 -12.83 3.80 12.28
N VAL A 9 -11.63 4.10 11.79
CA VAL A 9 -11.12 3.60 10.51
C VAL A 9 -10.01 2.59 10.77
N CYS A 10 -10.18 1.37 10.28
CA CYS A 10 -9.17 0.32 10.35
C CYS A 10 -8.35 0.26 9.06
N CYS A 11 -7.04 0.47 9.18
CA CYS A 11 -6.08 0.23 8.10
C CYS A 11 -5.66 -1.24 8.14
N VAL A 12 -5.99 -1.98 7.09
CA VAL A 12 -5.57 -3.37 6.92
C VAL A 12 -4.27 -3.39 6.14
N TYR A 13 -3.27 -4.16 6.60
CA TYR A 13 -1.98 -4.25 5.94
C TYR A 13 -1.37 -5.64 6.04
N GLN A 14 -0.45 -5.94 5.11
CA GLN A 14 0.36 -7.17 5.17
C GLN A 14 1.69 -6.92 5.88
N SER A 15 2.37 -5.81 5.55
CA SER A 15 3.66 -5.44 6.14
C SER A 15 3.46 -4.47 7.31
N PRO A 16 3.97 -4.76 8.52
CA PRO A 16 3.84 -3.88 9.68
C PRO A 16 4.40 -2.48 9.41
N LYS A 17 5.60 -2.41 8.82
CA LYS A 17 6.25 -1.15 8.44
C LYS A 17 5.41 -0.28 7.50
N VAL A 18 4.70 -0.90 6.55
CA VAL A 18 3.80 -0.17 5.64
C VAL A 18 2.54 0.26 6.39
N GLY A 19 1.98 -0.61 7.22
CA GLY A 19 0.82 -0.32 8.06
C GLY A 19 1.06 0.86 9.00
N GLU A 20 2.13 0.81 9.79
CA GLU A 20 2.56 1.86 10.72
C GLU A 20 2.69 3.21 10.01
N SER A 21 3.38 3.24 8.85
CA SER A 21 3.55 4.47 8.07
C SER A 21 2.22 5.06 7.59
N ILE A 22 1.23 4.24 7.24
CA ILE A 22 -0.09 4.71 6.80
C ILE A 22 -0.91 5.21 7.98
N ILE A 23 -0.87 4.46 9.09
CA ILE A 23 -1.60 4.80 10.33
C ILE A 23 -1.11 6.13 10.88
N GLU A 24 0.20 6.33 10.97
CA GLU A 24 0.79 7.60 11.43
C GLU A 24 0.35 8.77 10.55
N ASP A 25 0.46 8.63 9.23
CA ASP A 25 0.09 9.68 8.26
C ASP A 25 -1.40 10.05 8.36
N LEU A 26 -2.29 9.06 8.42
CA LEU A 26 -3.72 9.31 8.60
C LEU A 26 -4.06 9.88 9.97
N SER A 27 -3.42 9.38 11.03
CA SER A 27 -3.66 9.86 12.40
C SER A 27 -3.32 11.33 12.56
N VAL A 28 -2.26 11.78 11.90
CA VAL A 28 -1.89 13.22 11.86
C VAL A 28 -2.90 14.01 11.03
N LYS A 29 -3.23 13.55 9.82
CA LYS A 29 -4.10 14.28 8.89
C LYS A 29 -5.56 14.38 9.33
N LEU A 30 -6.06 13.39 10.06
CA LEU A 30 -7.46 13.29 10.51
C LEU A 30 -7.60 13.43 12.03
N ARG A 31 -6.59 14.02 12.67
CA ARG A 31 -6.56 14.21 14.12
C ARG A 31 -7.80 14.95 14.60
N GLY A 32 -8.49 14.39 15.57
CA GLY A 32 -9.69 14.98 16.16
C GLY A 32 -10.98 14.74 15.37
N HIS A 33 -10.91 14.08 14.21
CA HIS A 33 -12.09 13.72 13.40
C HIS A 33 -12.38 12.22 13.42
N VAL A 34 -11.34 11.38 13.38
CA VAL A 34 -11.45 9.93 13.23
C VAL A 34 -10.40 9.23 14.08
N LYS A 35 -10.76 8.09 14.69
CA LYS A 35 -9.80 7.20 15.33
C LYS A 35 -9.24 6.24 14.28
N ILE A 36 -7.93 6.28 14.05
CA ILE A 36 -7.25 5.36 13.14
C ILE A 36 -6.71 4.17 13.94
N VAL A 37 -7.02 2.97 13.51
CA VAL A 37 -6.48 1.72 14.06
C VAL A 37 -5.86 0.87 12.95
N GLY A 38 -5.04 -0.10 13.33
CA GLY A 38 -4.34 -0.98 12.40
C GLY A 38 -4.59 -2.45 12.67
N GLN A 39 -4.73 -3.25 11.62
CA GLN A 39 -4.81 -4.71 11.75
C GLN A 39 -4.05 -5.39 10.62
N ARG A 40 -3.32 -6.47 10.94
CA ARG A 40 -2.70 -7.29 9.89
C ARG A 40 -3.75 -8.15 9.21
N LEU A 41 -3.64 -8.27 7.89
CA LEU A 41 -4.52 -9.12 7.08
C LEU A 41 -4.52 -10.58 7.56
N THR A 42 -3.38 -11.07 8.06
CA THR A 42 -3.21 -12.43 8.58
C THR A 42 -3.79 -12.64 9.98
N GLU A 43 -4.08 -11.55 10.70
CA GLU A 43 -4.60 -11.53 12.07
C GLU A 43 -6.08 -11.11 12.06
N LEU A 44 -6.75 -11.18 10.91
CA LEU A 44 -8.18 -10.94 10.79
C LEU A 44 -8.96 -12.13 11.34
N GLU A 45 -9.85 -11.85 12.28
CA GLU A 45 -10.72 -12.84 12.90
C GLU A 45 -12.20 -12.44 12.75
N ALA A 46 -13.07 -13.44 12.77
CA ALA A 46 -14.51 -13.24 12.79
C ALA A 46 -14.92 -12.56 14.12
N GLY A 47 -15.77 -11.55 14.04
CA GLY A 47 -16.21 -10.81 15.23
C GLY A 47 -16.97 -9.53 14.89
N PRO A 48 -17.55 -8.85 15.89
CA PRO A 48 -18.24 -7.59 15.68
C PRO A 48 -17.30 -6.54 15.09
N VAL A 49 -17.87 -5.67 14.26
CA VAL A 49 -17.15 -4.62 13.55
C VAL A 49 -16.77 -3.51 14.54
N GLU A 50 -15.52 -3.51 15.00
CA GLU A 50 -14.97 -2.42 15.84
C GLU A 50 -14.50 -1.21 15.03
N ALA A 51 -14.75 -1.20 13.70
CA ALA A 51 -14.38 -0.12 12.80
C ALA A 51 -15.47 0.18 11.77
N ASP A 52 -15.93 1.42 11.69
CA ASP A 52 -16.97 1.85 10.74
C ASP A 52 -16.53 1.74 9.27
N TYR A 53 -15.21 1.71 9.04
CA TYR A 53 -14.64 1.75 7.72
C TYR A 53 -13.27 1.06 7.66
N PHE A 54 -13.03 0.26 6.63
CA PHE A 54 -11.77 -0.44 6.39
C PHE A 54 -11.07 0.13 5.16
N ILE A 55 -9.83 0.55 5.33
CA ILE A 55 -8.93 0.88 4.24
C ILE A 55 -8.06 -0.35 3.97
N VAL A 56 -8.13 -0.86 2.75
CA VAL A 56 -7.44 -2.10 2.34
C VAL A 56 -6.51 -1.83 1.15
N PRO A 57 -5.39 -2.54 1.04
CA PRO A 57 -4.37 -2.23 0.02
C PRO A 57 -4.72 -2.75 -1.37
N SER A 58 -5.76 -3.57 -1.51
CA SER A 58 -6.07 -4.31 -2.73
C SER A 58 -7.49 -4.88 -2.69
N ASN A 59 -8.08 -5.21 -3.84
CA ASN A 59 -9.39 -5.86 -3.93
C ASN A 59 -9.38 -7.23 -3.25
N ARG A 60 -8.32 -8.01 -3.41
CA ARG A 60 -8.15 -9.28 -2.68
C ARG A 60 -8.22 -9.09 -1.16
N ALA A 61 -7.60 -8.02 -0.64
CA ALA A 61 -7.70 -7.72 0.79
C ALA A 61 -9.13 -7.31 1.19
N ALA A 62 -9.86 -6.60 0.31
CA ALA A 62 -11.28 -6.30 0.52
C ALA A 62 -12.12 -7.58 0.63
N GLU A 63 -11.92 -8.54 -0.28
CA GLU A 63 -12.61 -9.83 -0.27
C GLU A 63 -12.36 -10.60 1.03
N ILE A 64 -11.10 -10.65 1.49
CA ILE A 64 -10.74 -11.30 2.76
C ILE A 64 -11.45 -10.60 3.93
N VAL A 65 -11.40 -9.27 4.00
CA VAL A 65 -12.13 -8.52 5.04
C VAL A 65 -13.62 -8.83 5.00
N LYS A 66 -14.22 -8.91 3.81
CA LYS A 66 -15.64 -9.26 3.62
C LYS A 66 -15.98 -10.69 4.04
N GLN A 67 -15.06 -11.65 3.89
CA GLN A 67 -15.26 -13.02 4.37
C GLN A 67 -15.39 -13.08 5.89
N PHE A 68 -14.53 -12.37 6.62
CA PHE A 68 -14.59 -12.32 8.08
C PHE A 68 -15.65 -11.34 8.61
N ARG A 69 -15.92 -10.26 7.87
CA ARG A 69 -16.77 -9.12 8.26
C ARG A 69 -17.69 -8.69 7.10
N PRO A 70 -18.76 -9.44 6.77
CA PRO A 70 -19.57 -9.18 5.56
C PRO A 70 -20.19 -7.78 5.47
N GLN A 71 -20.59 -7.21 6.61
CA GLN A 71 -21.22 -5.89 6.71
C GLN A 71 -20.23 -4.71 6.74
N SER A 72 -18.91 -4.97 6.74
CA SER A 72 -17.90 -3.91 6.79
C SER A 72 -17.97 -3.00 5.55
N ARG A 73 -17.76 -1.70 5.73
CA ARG A 73 -17.51 -0.78 4.60
C ARG A 73 -16.02 -0.85 4.25
N THR A 74 -15.66 -1.06 2.98
CA THR A 74 -14.27 -1.22 2.55
C THR A 74 -13.94 -0.29 1.39
N MET A 75 -12.76 0.35 1.42
CA MET A 75 -12.17 1.05 0.29
C MET A 75 -10.78 0.51 -0.02
N VAL A 76 -10.56 0.19 -1.30
CA VAL A 76 -9.21 -0.05 -1.80
C VAL A 76 -8.46 1.29 -1.86
N SER A 77 -7.41 1.41 -1.07
CA SER A 77 -6.56 2.60 -1.06
C SER A 77 -5.78 2.73 -2.36
N GLN A 78 -5.71 3.95 -2.87
CA GLN A 78 -4.70 4.36 -3.83
C GLN A 78 -3.47 4.84 -3.06
N PHE A 79 -2.31 4.70 -3.69
CA PHE A 79 -1.06 5.19 -3.14
C PHE A 79 -0.30 6.05 -4.15
N THR A 80 0.59 6.86 -3.60
CA THR A 80 1.56 7.65 -4.33
C THR A 80 2.98 7.23 -3.96
N LEU A 81 3.93 7.51 -4.85
CA LEU A 81 5.34 7.20 -4.64
C LEU A 81 5.99 8.26 -3.76
N ASN A 82 7.03 7.87 -3.03
CA ASN A 82 7.83 8.85 -2.29
C ASN A 82 8.72 9.65 -3.25
N PHE A 83 8.26 10.84 -3.62
CA PHE A 83 8.97 11.77 -4.51
C PHE A 83 10.42 12.02 -4.10
N GLN A 84 10.73 12.07 -2.81
CA GLN A 84 12.11 12.30 -2.32
C GLN A 84 13.06 11.14 -2.64
N LYS A 85 12.52 9.93 -2.86
CA LYS A 85 13.30 8.73 -3.17
C LYS A 85 13.30 8.37 -4.65
N LEU A 86 12.42 8.97 -5.46
CA LEU A 86 12.37 8.75 -6.91
C LEU A 86 13.69 9.06 -7.65
N PRO A 87 14.48 10.09 -7.27
CA PRO A 87 15.77 10.34 -7.92
C PRO A 87 16.73 9.15 -7.91
N LYS A 88 16.55 8.18 -6.99
CA LYS A 88 17.33 6.93 -6.97
C LYS A 88 17.14 6.08 -8.23
N LEU A 89 16.05 6.25 -8.97
CA LEU A 89 15.81 5.54 -10.22
C LEU A 89 16.58 6.15 -11.39
N LEU A 90 16.93 7.45 -11.31
CA LEU A 90 17.59 8.19 -12.40
C LEU A 90 19.02 7.72 -12.68
N ILE A 91 19.63 6.96 -11.77
CA ILE A 91 20.95 6.35 -11.97
C ILE A 91 20.90 5.14 -12.92
N LEU A 92 19.71 4.58 -13.16
CA LEU A 92 19.53 3.42 -14.01
C LEU A 92 19.53 3.83 -15.48
N ARG A 93 20.03 2.95 -16.34
CA ARG A 93 20.00 3.16 -17.79
C ARG A 93 18.60 2.83 -18.34
N ALA A 94 18.22 3.50 -19.42
CA ALA A 94 17.04 3.11 -20.19
C ALA A 94 17.10 1.63 -20.61
N GLY A 95 15.96 0.94 -20.57
CA GLY A 95 15.84 -0.49 -20.83
C GLY A 95 16.32 -1.41 -19.70
N THR A 96 16.70 -0.86 -18.53
CA THR A 96 17.11 -1.71 -17.40
C THR A 96 15.92 -2.53 -16.90
N ASN A 97 16.11 -3.85 -16.85
CA ASN A 97 15.16 -4.81 -16.29
C ASN A 97 15.16 -4.72 -14.76
N CYS A 98 13.99 -4.46 -14.16
CA CYS A 98 13.84 -4.33 -12.71
C CYS A 98 12.65 -5.17 -12.23
N LEU A 99 12.85 -5.94 -11.16
CA LEU A 99 11.71 -6.47 -10.40
C LEU A 99 11.03 -5.33 -9.67
N VAL A 100 9.70 -5.35 -9.63
CA VAL A 100 8.90 -4.47 -8.77
C VAL A 100 8.25 -5.34 -7.72
N VAL A 101 8.78 -5.29 -6.50
CA VAL A 101 8.47 -6.24 -5.44
C VAL A 101 7.37 -5.72 -4.51
N ALA A 102 6.32 -6.51 -4.33
CA ALA A 102 5.23 -6.23 -3.40
C ALA A 102 4.67 -7.51 -2.74
N GLY A 103 3.70 -7.35 -1.83
CA GLY A 103 3.14 -8.44 -1.03
C GLY A 103 2.12 -9.33 -1.77
N SER A 104 1.64 -8.91 -2.93
CA SER A 104 0.70 -9.66 -3.76
C SER A 104 0.87 -9.28 -5.23
N GLN A 105 0.33 -10.10 -6.13
CA GLN A 105 0.28 -9.80 -7.57
C GLN A 105 -0.33 -8.42 -7.84
N GLU A 106 -1.55 -8.21 -7.33
CA GLU A 106 -2.29 -6.96 -7.51
C GLU A 106 -1.49 -5.73 -7.07
N THR A 107 -0.84 -5.80 -5.90
CA THR A 107 -0.05 -4.67 -5.38
C THR A 107 1.28 -4.48 -6.12
N ALA A 108 1.84 -5.53 -6.72
CA ALA A 108 3.02 -5.43 -7.57
C ALA A 108 2.67 -4.78 -8.91
N GLU A 109 1.57 -5.19 -9.52
CA GLU A 109 1.04 -4.63 -10.76
C GLU A 109 0.65 -3.15 -10.60
N ASP A 110 0.00 -2.80 -9.49
CA ASP A 110 -0.29 -1.40 -9.15
C ASP A 110 1.00 -0.57 -9.02
N ALA A 111 2.04 -1.12 -8.40
CA ALA A 111 3.34 -0.46 -8.28
C ALA A 111 4.01 -0.25 -9.64
N VAL A 112 3.95 -1.24 -10.54
CA VAL A 112 4.41 -1.08 -11.93
C VAL A 112 3.64 0.03 -12.64
N ARG A 113 2.31 0.03 -12.53
CA ARG A 113 1.46 1.08 -13.15
C ARG A 113 1.83 2.46 -12.62
N LYS A 114 1.98 2.60 -11.30
CA LYS A 114 2.32 3.87 -10.66
C LYS A 114 3.70 4.38 -11.09
N LEU A 115 4.70 3.51 -11.21
CA LEU A 115 6.02 3.89 -11.73
C LEU A 115 5.94 4.39 -13.17
N ARG A 116 5.12 3.77 -14.03
CA ARG A 116 4.90 4.21 -15.41
C ARG A 116 4.16 5.56 -15.47
N GLU A 117 3.12 5.75 -14.66
CA GLU A 117 2.39 7.02 -14.54
C GLU A 117 3.32 8.19 -14.14
N PHE A 118 4.34 7.91 -13.33
CA PHE A 118 5.35 8.88 -12.92
C PHE A 118 6.45 9.11 -13.98
N GLY A 119 6.34 8.52 -15.16
CA GLY A 119 7.24 8.75 -16.28
C GLY A 119 8.45 7.81 -16.34
N PHE A 120 8.51 6.75 -15.51
CA PHE A 120 9.59 5.76 -15.53
C PHE A 120 9.39 4.63 -16.56
N SER A 121 8.58 4.87 -17.60
CA SER A 121 8.27 3.89 -18.65
C SER A 121 9.49 3.50 -19.51
N TRP A 122 10.62 4.18 -19.36
CA TRP A 122 11.90 3.83 -19.96
C TRP A 122 12.63 2.71 -19.22
N LEU A 123 12.11 2.22 -18.08
CA LEU A 123 12.57 1.02 -17.39
C LEU A 123 11.64 -0.17 -17.71
N ASN A 124 12.23 -1.37 -17.76
CA ASN A 124 11.48 -2.60 -17.96
C ASN A 124 11.09 -3.18 -16.61
N PHE A 125 9.84 -2.93 -16.19
CA PHE A 125 9.33 -3.40 -14.91
C PHE A 125 8.67 -4.76 -15.01
N TYR A 126 9.05 -5.65 -14.10
CA TYR A 126 8.46 -6.98 -13.94
C TYR A 126 7.87 -7.12 -12.54
N PRO A 127 6.55 -7.31 -12.39
CA PRO A 127 5.93 -7.45 -11.08
C PRO A 127 6.39 -8.73 -10.39
N TYR A 128 6.70 -8.64 -9.10
CA TYR A 128 7.10 -9.77 -8.26
C TYR A 128 6.41 -9.75 -6.89
N TRP A 129 6.04 -10.94 -6.42
CA TRP A 129 5.49 -11.17 -5.09
C TRP A 129 5.88 -12.56 -4.58
N PRO A 130 5.87 -12.80 -3.25
CA PRO A 130 6.13 -14.13 -2.70
C PRO A 130 5.19 -15.19 -3.28
N GLY A 131 5.74 -16.33 -3.70
CA GLY A 131 4.99 -17.39 -4.38
C GLY A 131 4.93 -17.27 -5.90
N ASN A 132 5.40 -16.15 -6.48
CA ASN A 132 5.69 -16.06 -7.91
C ASN A 132 7.08 -16.66 -8.21
N ASN A 133 7.21 -17.42 -9.30
CA ASN A 133 8.49 -17.96 -9.73
C ASN A 133 9.25 -16.94 -10.60
N ALA A 134 9.85 -15.92 -9.95
CA ALA A 134 10.62 -14.89 -10.66
C ALA A 134 11.99 -15.32 -11.18
N GLN A 135 12.41 -16.57 -10.94
CA GLN A 135 13.69 -17.08 -11.45
C GLN A 135 13.80 -17.02 -12.98
N VAL A 136 12.67 -16.87 -13.69
CA VAL A 136 12.63 -16.68 -15.15
C VAL A 136 13.20 -15.33 -15.60
N LEU A 137 13.30 -14.36 -14.69
CA LEU A 137 13.80 -13.02 -14.96
C LEU A 137 15.14 -12.85 -14.24
N GLU A 138 16.25 -13.10 -14.95
CA GLU A 138 17.64 -13.01 -14.45
C GLU A 138 18.07 -11.60 -13.98
N THR A 139 17.13 -10.67 -13.76
CA THR A 139 17.46 -9.32 -13.28
C THR A 139 18.02 -9.35 -11.85
N LYS A 140 19.03 -8.51 -11.63
CA LYS A 140 19.69 -8.35 -10.33
C LYS A 140 19.20 -7.14 -9.55
N ILE A 141 18.26 -6.37 -10.10
CA ILE A 141 17.78 -5.11 -9.54
C ILE A 141 16.31 -5.27 -9.13
N ALA A 142 16.01 -4.98 -7.86
CA ALA A 142 14.66 -4.88 -7.35
C ALA A 142 14.33 -3.46 -6.91
N ILE A 143 13.16 -2.98 -7.31
CA ILE A 143 12.54 -1.75 -6.82
C ILE A 143 11.45 -2.17 -5.84
N THR A 144 11.45 -1.57 -4.65
CA THR A 144 10.46 -1.90 -3.61
C THR A 144 9.84 -0.64 -3.04
N LEU A 145 8.64 -0.79 -2.47
CA LEU A 145 7.90 0.28 -1.79
C LEU A 145 7.82 -0.01 -0.27
N GLY A 146 8.98 -0.18 0.36
CA GLY A 146 9.11 -0.55 1.78
C GLY A 146 9.06 -2.05 2.07
N SER A 147 8.97 -2.89 1.03
CA SER A 147 8.86 -4.35 1.13
C SER A 147 10.14 -5.08 0.71
N SER A 148 11.31 -4.51 0.99
CA SER A 148 12.62 -5.09 0.62
C SER A 148 12.86 -6.50 1.19
N HIS A 149 12.26 -6.85 2.32
CA HIS A 149 12.30 -8.18 2.92
C HIS A 149 11.63 -9.27 2.06
N LEU A 150 10.84 -8.88 1.05
CA LEU A 150 10.21 -9.80 0.10
C LEU A 150 11.07 -10.03 -1.14
N CYS A 151 12.21 -9.35 -1.30
CA CYS A 151 13.08 -9.55 -2.45
C CYS A 151 13.62 -10.98 -2.51
N PRO A 152 13.71 -11.58 -3.70
CA PRO A 152 14.29 -12.91 -3.84
C PRO A 152 15.81 -12.84 -3.62
N ALA A 153 16.37 -13.92 -3.06
CA ALA A 153 17.77 -13.95 -2.61
C ALA A 153 18.83 -13.70 -3.70
N TYR A 154 18.48 -13.88 -4.98
CA TYR A 154 19.40 -13.68 -6.10
C TYR A 154 19.58 -12.22 -6.52
N VAL A 155 18.75 -11.30 -6.01
CA VAL A 155 18.83 -9.86 -6.27
C VAL A 155 20.03 -9.29 -5.49
N SER A 156 20.94 -8.61 -6.19
CA SER A 156 22.12 -8.01 -5.59
C SER A 156 21.99 -6.50 -5.37
N SER A 157 20.99 -5.85 -5.97
CA SER A 157 20.73 -4.41 -5.81
C SER A 157 19.27 -4.14 -5.50
N ILE A 158 19.00 -3.49 -4.36
CA ILE A 158 17.65 -3.12 -3.92
C ILE A 158 17.54 -1.60 -3.88
N ILE A 159 16.67 -1.05 -4.71
CA ILE A 159 16.26 0.36 -4.68
C ILE A 159 14.93 0.44 -3.94
N ASP A 160 15.00 0.66 -2.62
CA ASP A 160 13.81 0.90 -1.80
C ASP A 160 13.40 2.38 -1.84
N LEU A 161 12.21 2.62 -2.40
CA LEU A 161 11.55 3.92 -2.48
C LEU A 161 10.77 4.26 -1.20
N GLY A 162 10.89 3.43 -0.15
CA GLY A 162 10.20 3.60 1.12
C GLY A 162 8.74 3.16 1.06
N PRO A 163 8.05 3.12 2.22
CA PRO A 163 6.66 2.72 2.27
C PRO A 163 5.82 3.59 1.34
N ARG A 164 4.86 2.94 0.67
CA ARG A 164 3.84 3.63 -0.12
C ARG A 164 3.10 4.63 0.78
N LYS A 165 2.82 5.82 0.26
CA LYS A 165 2.00 6.83 0.96
C LYS A 165 0.59 6.81 0.41
N LEU A 166 -0.43 7.07 1.23
CA LEU A 166 -1.79 7.19 0.71
C LEU A 166 -1.89 8.37 -0.25
N ASP A 167 -2.58 8.13 -1.36
CA ASP A 167 -2.88 9.16 -2.34
C ASP A 167 -3.93 10.12 -1.76
N ILE A 168 -3.87 11.40 -2.16
CA ILE A 168 -4.85 12.40 -1.74
C ILE A 168 -6.27 12.00 -2.16
N ILE A 169 -6.43 11.26 -3.26
CA ILE A 169 -7.72 10.73 -3.69
C ILE A 169 -8.31 9.78 -2.64
N THR A 170 -7.49 8.96 -1.97
CA THR A 170 -7.98 8.10 -0.88
C THR A 170 -8.41 8.91 0.32
N LEU A 171 -7.64 9.94 0.69
CA LEU A 171 -8.00 10.83 1.79
C LEU A 171 -9.33 11.55 1.52
N ILE A 172 -9.49 12.12 0.32
CA ILE A 172 -10.73 12.83 -0.07
C ILE A 172 -11.92 11.89 -0.06
N LYS A 173 -11.79 10.69 -0.66
CA LYS A 173 -12.88 9.70 -0.65
C LYS A 173 -13.25 9.28 0.77
N LEU A 174 -12.26 9.08 1.64
CA LEU A 174 -12.51 8.75 3.04
C LEU A 174 -13.29 9.87 3.76
N CYS A 175 -12.88 11.13 3.59
CA CYS A 175 -13.59 12.26 4.17
C CYS A 175 -15.05 12.35 3.68
N LEU A 176 -15.27 12.15 2.37
CA LEU A 176 -16.61 12.15 1.79
C LEU A 176 -17.48 11.01 2.34
N ASP A 177 -16.93 9.80 2.40
CA ASP A 177 -17.63 8.60 2.85
C ASP A 177 -17.99 8.62 4.34
N LEU A 178 -17.21 9.34 5.14
CA LEU A 178 -17.42 9.55 6.58
C LEU A 178 -18.19 10.85 6.89
N GLY A 179 -18.50 11.67 5.89
CA GLY A 179 -19.20 12.94 6.09
C GLY A 179 -18.40 13.96 6.92
N LEU A 180 -17.06 13.93 6.83
CA LEU A 180 -16.20 14.86 7.56
C LEU A 180 -16.33 16.29 7.00
N PRO A 181 -16.20 17.33 7.84
CA PRO A 181 -16.23 18.72 7.40
C PRO A 181 -15.13 18.99 6.37
N ARG A 182 -15.45 19.85 5.39
CA ARG A 182 -14.57 20.24 4.27
C ARG A 182 -13.65 21.38 4.66
#